data_AF-A0A958L0F9-F1
#
_entry.id   AF-A0A958L0F9-F1
#
_cell.length_a   1.000
_cell.length_b   1.000
_cell.length_c   1.000
_cell.angle_alpha   90.00
_cell.angle_beta   90.00
_cell.angle_gamma   90.00
#
_symmetry.space_group_name_H-M   'P 1'
#
loop_
_entity.id
_entity.type
_entity.pdbx_description
1 polymer ?
#
loop_
_entity_poly.entity_id
_entity_poly.type
_entity_poly.pdbx_seq_one_letter_code
_entity_poly.pdbx_strand_id
1 'polypeptide(L)'
;MKTQKTIPSLLYVVCSLVTISSSVFAQTNPVGDTFYFKEYNSSELHKVDFDGSNNETVYTAHAFNGKVVGLDIDLANEKIYFADTDVSQIKRSNLDGSDVEVVVNLLGAGIADLKLDIAGGKIYWSDEAMARVRRANLDGSSVETILDLSGSEYVGGIALDLEEGKIYVSDNATLRRSNLDGSDLETLSNFDPIIAPVMTINPGEGKIYYYNFIFEEIYKADLDGSNIESIYSDGSATVSGIDVSPERGKVYLLEETATADSRFKRMNLDGTSTETLSTVPDRPSGGISLFFDGDSDGVADQMDECPGDSSKSTAGQCGCGNAETDSDSDGTADCVDACDEDATKTSAGICGCGVADTDTDLDGTPDCNDECSTDSEKTEMGFCGCGVLETDTDSDGTPDCNDLCETDPNKTEEGLCGCGTPDTDSDQNGTPDCNETSGGFPAPPATQSELIDQIELIKQSLSNLKPSENVEEHHTQRKELRKLMNQIANAASELGLSGKETKAIDLAREALRRAIHSARKVVERSTRDRRKLARKNRSRVATLIAKVLSMLDTNE
;
A
#
# COMPACT_ATOMS: atom_id res chain seq x y z
N MET A 1 -0.08 49.03 60.31
CA MET A 1 1.13 48.21 60.08
C MET A 1 0.69 46.76 59.92
N LYS A 2 0.30 46.36 58.70
CA LYS A 2 0.10 44.94 58.38
C LYS A 2 1.47 44.38 58.00
N THR A 3 1.85 43.32 58.69
CA THR A 3 3.14 42.64 58.59
C THR A 3 3.33 42.09 57.18
N GLN A 4 4.33 42.61 56.48
CA GLN A 4 4.86 42.09 55.23
C GLN A 4 5.44 40.70 55.54
N LYS A 5 4.69 39.63 55.25
CA LYS A 5 5.19 38.26 55.35
C LYS A 5 6.19 38.07 54.21
N THR A 6 7.48 38.18 54.53
CA THR A 6 8.55 37.67 53.68
C THR A 6 8.35 36.16 53.50
N ILE A 7 8.06 35.75 52.26
CA ILE A 7 7.94 34.34 51.88
C ILE A 7 9.37 33.77 51.77
N PRO A 8 9.68 32.60 52.39
CA PRO A 8 11.01 32.04 52.35
C PRO A 8 11.34 31.49 50.96
N SER A 9 12.59 31.68 50.56
CA SER A 9 13.25 31.24 49.32
C SER A 9 13.09 29.76 48.96
N LEU A 10 12.57 28.93 49.86
CA LEU A 10 12.27 27.51 49.61
C LEU A 10 11.00 27.29 48.77
N LEU A 11 10.04 28.24 48.78
CA LEU A 11 8.79 28.13 48.02
C LEU A 11 9.02 28.31 46.51
N TYR A 12 9.99 29.15 46.13
CA TYR A 12 10.44 29.34 44.76
C TYR A 12 11.13 28.10 44.16
N VAL A 13 11.82 27.31 45.00
CA VAL A 13 12.50 26.08 44.56
C VAL A 13 11.51 24.97 44.17
N VAL A 14 10.30 24.96 44.75
CA VAL A 14 9.22 24.05 44.33
C VAL A 14 8.68 24.45 42.95
N CYS A 15 8.64 25.74 42.65
CA CYS A 15 8.30 26.30 41.33
C CYS A 15 9.33 25.93 40.24
N SER A 16 10.58 25.62 40.61
CA SER A 16 11.61 25.13 39.68
C SER A 16 11.62 23.59 39.54
N LEU A 17 10.94 22.86 40.41
CA LEU A 17 10.88 21.39 40.42
C LEU A 17 9.58 20.84 39.85
N VAL A 18 8.51 21.63 39.86
CA VAL A 18 7.41 21.48 38.91
C VAL A 18 7.89 22.18 37.65
N THR A 19 8.20 21.43 36.60
CA THR A 19 8.45 22.02 35.27
C THR A 19 7.25 22.89 34.91
N ILE A 20 7.35 24.22 35.08
CA ILE A 20 6.38 25.18 34.54
C ILE A 20 6.58 25.17 33.04
N SER A 21 5.91 24.23 32.41
CA SER A 21 5.93 24.04 30.99
C SER A 21 4.52 23.64 30.69
N SER A 22 3.69 24.63 30.41
CA SER A 22 2.27 24.44 30.10
C SER A 22 1.85 25.70 29.36
N SER A 23 1.58 25.59 28.08
CA SER A 23 1.14 26.71 27.27
C SER A 23 0.15 26.16 26.26
N VAL A 24 -1.13 26.37 26.57
CA VAL A 24 -2.26 25.70 25.93
C VAL A 24 -3.36 26.75 25.79
N PHE A 25 -3.51 27.37 24.62
CA PHE A 25 -4.31 28.60 24.48
C PHE A 25 -5.70 28.31 23.93
N ALA A 26 -6.62 29.24 24.12
CA ALA A 26 -7.92 29.26 23.43
C ALA A 26 -8.11 30.67 22.86
N GLN A 27 -8.49 30.81 21.59
CA GLN A 27 -8.87 32.10 20.99
C GLN A 27 -10.27 32.02 20.34
N THR A 28 -11.20 32.84 20.83
CA THR A 28 -12.59 32.93 20.39
C THR A 28 -12.64 33.49 18.99
N ASN A 29 -13.49 32.91 18.14
CA ASN A 29 -13.90 33.53 16.90
C ASN A 29 -15.20 34.32 17.11
N PRO A 30 -15.19 35.65 16.99
CA PRO A 30 -16.41 36.46 17.12
C PRO A 30 -17.36 36.35 15.92
N VAL A 31 -16.94 35.76 14.78
CA VAL A 31 -17.72 35.69 13.52
C VAL A 31 -18.02 34.25 13.06
N GLY A 32 -17.15 33.30 13.34
CA GLY A 32 -17.36 31.87 13.10
C GLY A 32 -17.85 31.15 14.35
N ASP A 33 -18.14 29.86 14.22
CA ASP A 33 -18.59 28.99 15.31
C ASP A 33 -17.48 28.08 15.87
N THR A 34 -16.20 28.45 15.67
CA THR A 34 -15.04 27.60 15.99
C THR A 34 -14.02 28.29 16.90
N PHE A 35 -13.33 27.52 17.73
CA PHE A 35 -12.18 27.88 18.54
C PHE A 35 -10.94 27.11 18.12
N TYR A 36 -9.77 27.67 18.41
CA TYR A 36 -8.48 27.01 18.21
C TYR A 36 -7.77 26.82 19.55
N PHE A 37 -7.20 25.64 19.78
CA PHE A 37 -6.39 25.35 20.96
C PHE A 37 -5.27 24.34 20.65
N LYS A 38 -4.18 24.35 21.42
CA LYS A 38 -3.02 23.45 21.21
C LYS A 38 -2.62 22.81 22.52
N GLU A 39 -2.52 21.49 22.58
CA GLU A 39 -2.15 20.77 23.81
C GLU A 39 -0.69 20.99 24.23
N TYR A 40 -0.40 20.77 25.51
CA TYR A 40 0.92 21.01 26.09
C TYR A 40 2.00 20.16 25.42
N ASN A 41 1.76 18.86 25.32
CA ASN A 41 2.66 17.85 24.79
C ASN A 41 2.42 17.54 23.31
N SER A 42 1.34 18.08 22.74
CA SER A 42 1.03 17.84 21.35
C SER A 42 1.75 18.83 20.46
N SER A 43 2.19 18.35 19.29
CA SER A 43 2.49 19.25 18.19
C SER A 43 1.20 19.80 17.57
N GLU A 44 0.04 19.22 17.89
CA GLU A 44 -1.24 19.46 17.25
C GLU A 44 -1.92 20.75 17.70
N LEU A 45 -2.38 21.53 16.72
CA LEU A 45 -3.39 22.57 16.89
C LEU A 45 -4.75 21.96 16.55
N HIS A 46 -5.67 22.04 17.49
CA HIS A 46 -7.04 21.60 17.35
C HIS A 46 -7.93 22.79 17.02
N LYS A 47 -8.97 22.51 16.23
CA LYS A 47 -10.11 23.39 16.02
C LYS A 47 -11.33 22.64 16.45
N VAL A 48 -12.18 23.31 17.22
CA VAL A 48 -13.40 22.73 17.77
C VAL A 48 -14.52 23.74 17.65
N ASP A 49 -15.74 23.29 17.39
CA ASP A 49 -16.90 24.16 17.42
C ASP A 49 -17.20 24.60 18.86
N PHE A 50 -17.88 25.73 19.05
CA PHE A 50 -18.21 26.26 20.38
C PHE A 50 -19.08 25.33 21.24
N ASP A 51 -19.73 24.34 20.63
CA ASP A 51 -20.51 23.31 21.31
C ASP A 51 -19.71 22.03 21.62
N GLY A 52 -18.42 22.00 21.28
CA GLY A 52 -17.52 20.86 21.46
C GLY A 52 -17.54 19.85 20.33
N SER A 53 -18.41 20.03 19.32
CA SER A 53 -18.42 19.19 18.12
C SER A 53 -17.28 19.54 17.16
N ASN A 54 -17.04 18.67 16.17
CA ASN A 54 -16.01 18.87 15.15
C ASN A 54 -14.64 19.23 15.73
N ASN A 55 -14.24 18.54 16.81
CA ASN A 55 -12.86 18.60 17.32
C ASN A 55 -11.96 17.90 16.31
N GLU A 56 -11.38 18.71 15.44
CA GLU A 56 -10.50 18.28 14.36
C GLU A 56 -9.09 18.76 14.67
N THR A 57 -8.14 17.85 14.54
CA THR A 57 -6.73 18.22 14.44
C THR A 57 -6.55 18.99 13.14
N VAL A 58 -6.27 20.29 13.24
CA VAL A 58 -6.01 21.17 12.09
C VAL A 58 -4.58 20.97 11.58
N TYR A 59 -3.73 20.35 12.39
CA TYR A 59 -2.28 20.34 12.19
C TYR A 59 -1.62 19.05 12.68
N THR A 60 -0.68 18.54 11.90
CA THR A 60 0.41 17.66 12.35
C THR A 60 1.72 18.12 11.66
N ALA A 61 2.82 18.19 12.41
CA ALA A 61 4.23 18.22 11.96
C ALA A 61 4.99 19.51 11.49
N HIS A 62 4.47 20.50 10.74
CA HIS A 62 5.38 21.53 10.11
C HIS A 62 5.57 22.95 10.76
N ALA A 63 4.66 23.48 11.56
CA ALA A 63 4.61 24.86 12.08
C ALA A 63 5.07 24.99 13.54
N PHE A 64 4.65 24.06 14.38
CA PHE A 64 4.76 24.03 15.83
C PHE A 64 5.83 23.05 16.33
N ASN A 65 7.00 23.05 15.68
CA ASN A 65 8.16 22.26 16.12
C ASN A 65 8.75 22.85 17.41
N GLY A 66 8.22 22.42 18.56
CA GLY A 66 8.76 22.76 19.87
C GLY A 66 7.71 23.27 20.87
N LYS A 67 8.17 23.81 21.99
CA LYS A 67 7.31 24.44 23.01
C LYS A 67 6.73 25.75 22.47
N VAL A 68 5.49 25.68 22.01
CA VAL A 68 4.74 26.84 21.52
C VAL A 68 3.95 27.50 22.63
N VAL A 69 4.08 28.81 22.74
CA VAL A 69 3.47 29.67 23.74
C VAL A 69 2.92 30.92 23.06
N GLY A 70 1.86 31.54 23.59
CA GLY A 70 1.20 32.71 23.02
C GLY A 70 0.64 32.44 21.62
N LEU A 71 -0.67 32.55 21.45
CA LEU A 71 -1.30 32.46 20.14
C LEU A 71 -2.40 33.50 20.01
N ASP A 72 -2.50 34.08 18.83
CA ASP A 72 -3.61 34.94 18.46
C ASP A 72 -3.85 34.88 16.94
N ILE A 73 -5.05 35.24 16.51
CA ILE A 73 -5.58 34.94 15.18
C ILE A 73 -5.97 36.22 14.45
N ASP A 74 -5.42 36.40 13.25
CA ASP A 74 -5.90 37.36 12.28
C ASP A 74 -6.92 36.67 11.37
N LEU A 75 -8.18 36.68 11.81
CA LEU A 75 -9.26 36.02 11.08
C LEU A 75 -9.51 36.66 9.71
N ALA A 76 -9.32 37.98 9.59
CA ALA A 76 -9.60 38.70 8.35
C ALA A 76 -8.66 38.27 7.21
N ASN A 77 -7.43 37.89 7.56
CA ASN A 77 -6.45 37.38 6.61
C ASN A 77 -6.22 35.86 6.71
N GLU A 78 -7.05 35.16 7.50
CA GLU A 78 -6.95 33.72 7.73
C GLU A 78 -5.55 33.29 8.20
N LYS A 79 -4.98 34.03 9.14
CA LYS A 79 -3.64 33.75 9.69
C LYS A 79 -3.65 33.50 11.19
N ILE A 80 -2.76 32.62 11.63
CA ILE A 80 -2.46 32.34 13.04
C ILE A 80 -1.06 32.84 13.34
N TYR A 81 -0.87 33.59 14.42
CA TYR A 81 0.43 34.00 14.92
C TYR A 81 0.71 33.25 16.22
N PHE A 82 1.92 32.73 16.36
CA PHE A 82 2.31 31.93 17.51
C PHE A 82 3.78 32.10 17.84
N ALA A 83 4.13 31.94 19.11
CA ALA A 83 5.52 31.99 19.55
C ALA A 83 6.08 30.58 19.79
N ASP A 84 7.17 30.25 19.13
CA ASP A 84 7.91 29.01 19.29
C ASP A 84 9.14 29.27 20.17
N THR A 85 9.11 28.79 21.41
CA THR A 85 10.15 29.11 22.41
C THR A 85 11.42 28.27 22.23
N ASP A 86 11.34 27.09 21.62
CA ASP A 86 12.52 26.23 21.45
C ASP A 86 13.49 26.83 20.44
N VAL A 87 12.98 27.48 19.40
CA VAL A 87 13.80 28.24 18.44
C VAL A 87 13.77 29.75 18.68
N SER A 88 13.03 30.20 19.70
CA SER A 88 12.84 31.61 20.07
C SER A 88 12.41 32.47 18.88
N GLN A 89 11.29 32.11 18.25
CA GLN A 89 10.74 32.81 17.08
C GLN A 89 9.26 33.10 17.29
N ILE A 90 8.79 34.24 16.77
CA ILE A 90 7.36 34.41 16.47
C ILE A 90 7.17 34.02 15.02
N LYS A 91 6.22 33.13 14.76
CA LYS A 91 5.88 32.61 13.45
C LYS A 91 4.42 32.93 13.13
N ARG A 92 4.09 32.83 11.84
CA ARG A 92 2.73 32.93 11.33
C ARG A 92 2.47 31.82 10.31
N SER A 93 1.24 31.33 10.25
CA SER A 93 0.78 30.36 9.26
C SER A 93 -0.63 30.70 8.78
N ASN A 94 -1.13 30.01 7.75
CA ASN A 94 -2.55 29.93 7.44
C ASN A 94 -3.34 29.29 8.60
N LEU A 95 -4.67 29.46 8.62
CA LEU A 95 -5.54 28.82 9.64
C LEU A 95 -5.46 27.29 9.63
N ASP A 96 -5.14 26.69 8.48
CA ASP A 96 -4.91 25.25 8.31
C ASP A 96 -3.48 24.81 8.66
N GLY A 97 -2.65 25.72 9.19
CA GLY A 97 -1.26 25.45 9.55
C GLY A 97 -0.25 25.48 8.40
N SER A 98 -0.69 25.66 7.16
CA SER A 98 0.22 25.77 5.99
C SER A 98 0.90 27.15 5.89
N ASP A 99 1.86 27.29 4.96
CA ASP A 99 2.60 28.54 4.70
C ASP A 99 3.22 29.19 5.95
N VAL A 100 3.94 28.36 6.72
CA VAL A 100 4.63 28.81 7.94
C VAL A 100 5.79 29.74 7.58
N GLU A 101 5.78 30.93 8.16
CA GLU A 101 6.82 31.93 8.00
C GLU A 101 7.29 32.47 9.35
N VAL A 102 8.58 32.80 9.44
CA VAL A 102 9.15 33.46 10.61
C VAL A 102 8.84 34.95 10.52
N VAL A 103 8.09 35.47 11.50
CA VAL A 103 7.75 36.89 11.62
C VAL A 103 8.86 37.61 12.38
N VAL A 104 9.25 37.11 13.56
CA VAL A 104 10.31 37.73 14.38
C VAL A 104 11.30 36.68 14.86
N ASN A 105 12.59 36.93 14.64
CA ASN A 105 13.66 36.18 15.30
C ASN A 105 14.00 36.83 16.64
N LEU A 106 13.79 36.10 17.74
CA LEU A 106 13.98 36.60 19.09
C LEU A 106 15.20 35.90 19.68
N LEU A 107 16.36 36.54 19.64
CA LEU A 107 17.64 35.95 20.06
C LEU A 107 17.65 35.55 21.56
N GLY A 108 17.15 34.36 21.89
CA GLY A 108 17.11 33.80 23.24
C GLY A 108 16.00 34.33 24.16
N ALA A 109 14.86 34.74 23.60
CA ALA A 109 13.70 35.19 24.40
C ALA A 109 12.81 34.01 24.80
N GLY A 110 12.44 33.94 26.09
CA GLY A 110 11.33 33.12 26.57
C GLY A 110 10.07 33.97 26.48
N ILE A 111 9.15 33.62 25.58
CA ILE A 111 7.90 34.35 25.42
C ILE A 111 6.89 33.74 26.39
N ALA A 112 6.03 34.56 27.00
CA ALA A 112 4.93 34.04 27.83
C ALA A 112 3.60 34.09 27.08
N ASP A 113 3.33 35.17 26.35
CA ASP A 113 2.09 35.37 25.61
C ASP A 113 2.26 36.38 24.45
N LEU A 114 1.32 36.36 23.50
CA LEU A 114 1.25 37.34 22.41
C LEU A 114 -0.19 37.74 22.10
N LYS A 115 -0.36 38.97 21.61
CA LYS A 115 -1.65 39.53 21.17
C LYS A 115 -1.50 40.42 19.95
N LEU A 116 -2.52 40.47 19.11
CA LEU A 116 -2.56 41.19 17.86
C LEU A 116 -3.46 42.42 17.95
N ASP A 117 -2.99 43.50 17.35
CA ASP A 117 -3.80 44.66 16.99
C ASP A 117 -3.86 44.70 15.46
N ILE A 118 -4.86 44.03 14.89
CA ILE A 118 -5.00 43.88 13.44
C ILE A 118 -5.24 45.23 12.76
N ALA A 119 -6.08 46.07 13.36
CA ALA A 119 -6.41 47.39 12.83
C ALA A 119 -5.21 48.35 12.88
N GLY A 120 -4.42 48.30 13.95
CA GLY A 120 -3.17 49.05 14.10
C GLY A 120 -1.97 48.44 13.39
N GLY A 121 -2.09 47.21 12.87
CA GLY A 121 -1.03 46.49 12.17
C GLY A 121 0.12 46.11 13.09
N LYS A 122 -0.15 45.73 14.34
CA LYS A 122 0.87 45.41 15.36
C LYS A 122 0.70 44.03 15.98
N ILE A 123 1.83 43.47 16.41
CA ILE A 123 1.91 42.32 17.30
C ILE A 123 2.62 42.73 18.59
N TYR A 124 2.06 42.35 19.72
CA TYR A 124 2.57 42.57 21.08
C TYR A 124 2.93 41.24 21.71
N TRP A 125 4.01 41.18 22.49
CA TRP A 125 4.36 39.98 23.24
C TRP A 125 5.09 40.31 24.54
N SER A 126 4.91 39.44 25.53
CA SER A 126 5.70 39.44 26.76
C SER A 126 6.94 38.56 26.61
N ASP A 127 8.09 39.15 26.90
CA ASP A 127 9.40 38.52 26.90
C ASP A 127 9.80 38.28 28.36
N GLU A 128 9.51 37.08 28.85
CA GLU A 128 9.76 36.63 30.22
C GLU A 128 11.26 36.67 30.54
N ALA A 129 12.09 36.15 29.62
CA ALA A 129 13.54 36.06 29.82
C ALA A 129 14.21 37.43 29.97
N MET A 130 13.66 38.47 29.32
CA MET A 130 14.17 39.84 29.40
C MET A 130 13.36 40.75 30.34
N ALA A 131 12.28 40.23 30.93
CA ALA A 131 11.29 40.99 31.69
C ALA A 131 10.82 42.26 30.95
N ARG A 132 10.26 42.08 29.75
CA ARG A 132 9.82 43.18 28.87
C ARG A 132 8.49 42.89 28.21
N VAL A 133 7.79 43.95 27.82
CA VAL A 133 6.75 43.86 26.79
C VAL A 133 7.24 44.57 25.55
N ARG A 134 7.10 43.90 24.42
CA ARG A 134 7.66 44.32 23.13
C ARG A 134 6.57 44.32 22.07
N ARG A 135 6.82 45.07 21.00
CA ARG A 135 5.91 45.20 19.87
C ARG A 135 6.67 45.23 18.55
N ALA A 136 6.03 44.78 17.48
CA ALA A 136 6.47 44.92 16.10
C ALA A 136 5.28 45.20 15.18
N ASN A 137 5.56 45.51 13.91
CA ASN A 137 4.55 45.41 12.85
C ASN A 137 4.14 43.93 12.65
N LEU A 138 2.97 43.69 12.04
CA LEU A 138 2.51 42.31 11.71
C LEU A 138 3.45 41.55 10.76
N ASP A 139 4.31 42.25 10.02
CA ASP A 139 5.37 41.64 9.19
C ASP A 139 6.69 41.41 9.96
N GLY A 140 6.70 41.69 11.26
CA GLY A 140 7.86 41.55 12.14
C GLY A 140 8.87 42.68 12.10
N SER A 141 8.68 43.69 11.25
CA SER A 141 9.54 44.86 11.21
C SER A 141 9.30 45.81 12.40
N SER A 142 10.25 46.71 12.64
CA SER A 142 10.14 47.76 13.69
C SER A 142 9.95 47.21 15.10
N VAL A 143 10.69 46.16 15.45
CA VAL A 143 10.71 45.61 16.81
C VAL A 143 11.17 46.66 17.81
N GLU A 144 10.35 46.93 18.83
CA GLU A 144 10.66 47.87 19.92
C GLU A 144 10.23 47.31 21.29
N THR A 145 10.88 47.80 22.35
CA THR A 145 10.46 47.54 23.73
C THR A 145 9.53 48.67 24.15
N ILE A 146 8.29 48.33 24.53
CA ILE A 146 7.31 49.31 25.01
C ILE A 146 7.28 49.39 26.54
N LEU A 147 7.55 48.28 27.23
CA LEU A 147 7.67 48.25 28.69
C LEU A 147 8.96 47.56 29.11
N ASP A 148 9.73 48.23 29.97
CA ASP A 148 10.88 47.64 30.66
C ASP A 148 10.49 47.31 32.11
N LEU A 149 10.37 46.01 32.38
CA LEU A 149 9.95 45.46 33.66
C LEU A 149 11.13 44.77 34.36
N SER A 150 12.37 45.22 34.14
CA SER A 150 13.59 44.60 34.71
C SER A 150 13.65 44.48 36.24
N GLY A 151 12.71 45.07 36.98
CA GLY A 151 12.51 44.86 38.41
C GLY A 151 11.64 43.65 38.76
N SER A 152 11.09 42.99 37.75
CA SER A 152 10.22 41.83 37.85
C SER A 152 11.01 40.58 37.45
N GLU A 153 10.88 39.52 38.24
CA GLU A 153 11.50 38.22 38.04
C GLU A 153 10.73 37.39 37.02
N TYR A 154 9.44 37.68 36.84
CA TYR A 154 8.52 37.03 35.93
C TYR A 154 7.58 38.05 35.28
N VAL A 155 7.38 37.92 33.97
CA VAL A 155 6.38 38.64 33.18
C VAL A 155 5.52 37.60 32.47
N GLY A 156 4.21 37.66 32.69
CA GLY A 156 3.26 36.66 32.22
C GLY A 156 2.43 37.13 31.03
N GLY A 157 1.13 36.80 31.09
CA GLY A 157 0.15 37.10 30.04
C GLY A 157 -0.05 38.58 29.79
N ILE A 158 -0.53 38.85 28.58
CA ILE A 158 -0.92 40.20 28.15
C ILE A 158 -2.33 40.20 27.59
N ALA A 159 -3.03 41.32 27.75
CA ALA A 159 -4.33 41.54 27.12
C ALA A 159 -4.41 42.97 26.55
N LEU A 160 -5.09 43.12 25.41
CA LEU A 160 -5.21 44.40 24.70
C LEU A 160 -6.64 44.90 24.74
N ASP A 161 -6.84 46.09 25.28
CA ASP A 161 -8.07 46.87 25.10
C ASP A 161 -7.83 47.85 23.95
N LEU A 162 -8.18 47.42 22.75
CA LEU A 162 -7.93 48.20 21.53
C LEU A 162 -8.85 49.42 21.41
N GLU A 163 -10.02 49.40 22.06
CA GLU A 163 -10.97 50.52 22.02
C GLU A 163 -10.45 51.69 22.86
N GLU A 164 -9.93 51.41 24.05
CA GLU A 164 -9.35 52.42 24.96
C GLU A 164 -7.82 52.60 24.78
N GLY A 165 -7.22 51.84 23.87
CA GLY A 165 -5.79 51.91 23.57
C GLY A 165 -4.90 51.53 24.75
N LYS A 166 -5.26 50.46 25.48
CA LYS A 166 -4.54 49.98 26.66
C LYS A 166 -3.97 48.57 26.48
N ILE A 167 -2.85 48.33 27.14
CA ILE A 167 -2.30 46.98 27.35
C ILE A 167 -2.26 46.67 28.85
N TYR A 168 -2.68 45.46 29.17
CA TYR A 168 -2.63 44.85 30.49
C TYR A 168 -1.53 43.80 30.50
N VAL A 169 -0.76 43.74 31.58
CA VAL A 169 0.33 42.77 31.75
C VAL A 169 0.43 42.30 33.20
N SER A 170 0.65 41.01 33.41
CA SER A 170 0.99 40.48 34.72
C SER A 170 2.50 40.43 34.92
N ASP A 171 2.98 40.87 36.09
CA ASP A 171 4.36 40.69 36.50
C ASP A 171 4.45 40.45 38.01
N ASN A 172 5.28 39.51 38.49
CA ASN A 172 5.63 39.36 39.91
C ASN A 172 4.50 39.66 40.94
N ALA A 173 3.31 39.05 40.81
CA ALA A 173 2.13 39.30 41.65
C ALA A 173 1.34 40.61 41.44
N THR A 174 1.58 41.35 40.37
CA THR A 174 0.86 42.59 40.04
C THR A 174 0.22 42.52 38.67
N LEU A 175 -0.87 43.27 38.52
CA LEU A 175 -1.41 43.62 37.21
C LEU A 175 -1.16 45.08 36.95
N ARG A 176 -0.58 45.32 35.79
CA ARG A 176 -0.25 46.65 35.33
C ARG A 176 -1.02 46.97 34.07
N ARG A 177 -1.25 48.25 33.87
CA ARG A 177 -1.85 48.81 32.68
C ARG A 177 -0.99 49.93 32.15
N SER A 178 -0.91 50.05 30.84
CA SER A 178 -0.30 51.21 30.17
C SER A 178 -1.06 51.50 28.87
N ASN A 179 -0.74 52.61 28.21
CA ASN A 179 -1.13 52.84 26.82
C ASN A 179 -0.45 51.81 25.89
N LEU A 180 -0.97 51.60 24.69
CA LEU A 180 -0.37 50.68 23.69
C LEU A 180 1.07 51.04 23.28
N ASP A 181 1.54 52.26 23.54
CA ASP A 181 2.94 52.67 23.32
C ASP A 181 3.83 52.51 24.57
N GLY A 182 3.27 52.00 25.67
CA GLY A 182 3.95 51.80 26.95
C GLY A 182 3.95 53.03 27.87
N SER A 183 3.40 54.17 27.44
CA SER A 183 3.25 55.34 28.31
C SER A 183 2.15 55.14 29.36
N ASP A 184 2.18 55.98 30.41
CA ASP A 184 1.21 55.94 31.52
C ASP A 184 1.11 54.57 32.22
N LEU A 185 2.25 53.90 32.41
CA LEU A 185 2.31 52.65 33.16
C LEU A 185 1.88 52.87 34.61
N GLU A 186 0.86 52.12 35.03
CA GLU A 186 0.33 52.12 36.40
C GLU A 186 0.13 50.69 36.91
N THR A 187 0.21 50.52 38.22
CA THR A 187 -0.16 49.28 38.91
C THR A 187 -1.61 49.38 39.35
N LEU A 188 -2.47 48.51 38.82
CA LEU A 188 -3.91 48.51 39.10
C LEU A 188 -4.22 47.83 40.43
N SER A 189 -3.59 46.68 40.66
CA SER A 189 -3.78 45.90 41.86
C SER A 189 -2.48 45.16 42.22
N ASN A 190 -2.26 45.01 43.53
CA ASN A 190 -1.38 43.98 44.04
C ASN A 190 -2.28 42.76 44.24
N PHE A 191 -2.33 41.89 43.26
CA PHE A 191 -3.05 40.64 43.42
C PHE A 191 -2.36 39.78 44.49
N ASP A 192 -3.09 38.83 45.09
CA ASP A 192 -2.41 37.70 45.72
C ASP A 192 -1.54 37.02 44.66
N PRO A 193 -0.32 36.55 45.00
CA PRO A 193 0.72 36.27 44.03
C PRO A 193 0.25 35.47 42.82
N ILE A 194 0.04 36.19 41.70
CA ILE A 194 -0.24 35.58 40.41
C ILE A 194 1.07 34.97 39.93
N ILE A 195 1.16 33.66 40.07
CA ILE A 195 2.16 32.85 39.38
C ILE A 195 1.41 32.06 38.30
N ALA A 196 0.78 32.75 37.35
CA ALA A 196 0.26 32.06 36.17
C ALA A 196 0.08 33.01 34.96
N PRO A 197 0.34 32.49 33.74
CA PRO A 197 0.50 33.30 32.53
C PRO A 197 -0.80 33.69 31.81
N VAL A 198 -1.99 33.19 32.20
CA VAL A 198 -3.20 33.35 31.36
C VAL A 198 -4.18 34.38 31.89
N MET A 199 -4.47 35.37 31.05
CA MET A 199 -5.49 36.38 31.27
C MET A 199 -6.21 36.73 29.96
N THR A 200 -7.45 37.18 30.07
CA THR A 200 -8.21 37.75 28.96
C THR A 200 -9.09 38.88 29.49
N ILE A 201 -9.57 39.75 28.61
CA ILE A 201 -10.43 40.88 28.98
C ILE A 201 -11.72 40.87 28.18
N ASN A 202 -12.79 41.37 28.80
CA ASN A 202 -14.03 41.75 28.14
C ASN A 202 -14.16 43.29 28.25
N PRO A 203 -13.65 44.06 27.27
CA PRO A 203 -13.67 45.52 27.31
C PRO A 203 -15.09 46.09 27.41
N GLY A 204 -16.05 45.48 26.70
CA GLY A 204 -17.45 45.95 26.67
C GLY A 204 -18.16 45.91 28.02
N GLU A 205 -17.75 45.02 28.93
CA GLU A 205 -18.24 44.98 30.32
C GLU A 205 -17.25 45.56 31.34
N GLY A 206 -16.07 46.00 30.87
CA GLY A 206 -15.01 46.50 31.74
C GLY A 206 -14.46 45.44 32.69
N LYS A 207 -14.32 44.18 32.23
CA LYS A 207 -13.86 43.05 33.06
C LYS A 207 -12.55 42.44 32.59
N ILE A 208 -11.75 41.94 33.53
CA ILE A 208 -10.60 41.07 33.32
C ILE A 208 -10.84 39.71 33.98
N TYR A 209 -10.44 38.64 33.31
CA TYR A 209 -10.48 37.27 33.79
C TYR A 209 -9.06 36.70 33.82
N TYR A 210 -8.69 36.04 34.92
CA TYR A 210 -7.35 35.47 35.06
C TYR A 210 -7.36 34.24 35.97
N TYR A 211 -6.40 33.34 35.74
CA TYR A 211 -6.18 32.18 36.59
C TYR A 211 -5.19 32.50 37.72
N ASN A 212 -5.53 32.13 38.95
CA ASN A 212 -4.63 32.21 40.09
C ASN A 212 -4.08 30.81 40.42
N PHE A 213 -2.80 30.59 40.18
CA PHE A 213 -2.14 29.30 40.40
C PHE A 213 -2.03 28.89 41.87
N ILE A 214 -1.95 29.85 42.80
CA ILE A 214 -1.79 29.54 44.23
C ILE A 214 -3.09 29.01 44.80
N PHE A 215 -4.22 29.58 44.38
CA PHE A 215 -5.54 29.15 44.82
C PHE A 215 -6.19 28.13 43.88
N GLU A 216 -5.64 27.94 42.69
CA GLU A 216 -6.19 27.09 41.63
C GLU A 216 -7.64 27.49 41.27
N GLU A 217 -7.87 28.80 41.10
CA GLU A 217 -9.19 29.36 40.81
C GLU A 217 -9.13 30.40 39.68
N ILE A 218 -10.24 30.57 38.98
CA ILE A 218 -10.47 31.68 38.06
C ILE A 218 -11.07 32.86 38.80
N TYR A 219 -10.45 34.01 38.61
CA TYR A 219 -10.91 35.28 39.14
C TYR A 219 -11.43 36.18 38.03
N LYS A 220 -12.40 37.00 38.39
CA LYS A 220 -12.91 38.12 37.60
C LYS A 220 -12.72 39.41 38.40
N ALA A 221 -12.32 40.49 37.73
CA ALA A 221 -12.17 41.81 38.32
C ALA A 221 -12.60 42.90 37.34
N ASP A 222 -12.75 44.13 37.83
CA ASP A 222 -12.88 45.31 36.97
C ASP A 222 -11.55 45.63 36.29
N LEU A 223 -11.60 46.26 35.12
CA LEU A 223 -10.41 46.70 34.36
C LEU A 223 -9.53 47.74 35.10
N ASP A 224 -9.98 48.27 36.24
CA ASP A 224 -9.18 49.11 37.13
C ASP A 224 -8.52 48.31 38.29
N GLY A 225 -8.71 46.99 38.32
CA GLY A 225 -8.20 46.08 39.34
C GLY A 225 -9.08 45.98 40.59
N SER A 226 -10.24 46.64 40.63
CA SER A 226 -11.19 46.55 41.74
C SER A 226 -12.19 45.38 41.57
N ASN A 227 -13.05 45.18 42.57
CA ASN A 227 -14.15 44.20 42.55
C ASN A 227 -13.74 42.77 42.16
N ILE A 228 -12.62 42.31 42.73
CA ILE A 228 -12.07 40.98 42.52
C ILE A 228 -12.97 39.93 43.16
N GLU A 229 -13.41 38.95 42.38
CA GLU A 229 -14.18 37.79 42.84
C GLU A 229 -13.68 36.49 42.20
N SER A 230 -13.65 35.41 42.98
CA SER A 230 -13.44 34.05 42.48
C SER A 230 -14.75 33.57 41.86
N ILE A 231 -14.72 33.17 40.59
CA ILE A 231 -15.91 32.74 39.86
C ILE A 231 -15.95 31.23 39.64
N TYR A 232 -14.80 30.54 39.73
CA TYR A 232 -14.74 29.12 39.45
C TYR A 232 -13.47 28.46 40.04
N SER A 233 -13.62 27.25 40.59
CA SER A 233 -12.53 26.36 40.99
C SER A 233 -12.97 24.91 40.84
N ASP A 234 -12.09 24.07 40.29
CA ASP A 234 -12.27 22.61 40.24
C ASP A 234 -11.39 21.87 41.27
N GLY A 235 -10.53 22.60 42.01
CA GLY A 235 -9.70 22.10 43.10
C GLY A 235 -8.71 20.97 42.76
N SER A 236 -8.51 20.67 41.47
CA SER A 236 -7.71 19.52 41.01
C SER A 236 -7.17 19.65 39.58
N ALA A 237 -7.29 20.82 38.94
CA ALA A 237 -6.87 21.03 37.56
C ALA A 237 -6.20 22.39 37.39
N THR A 238 -5.13 22.43 36.61
CA THR A 238 -4.44 23.67 36.24
C THR A 238 -5.08 24.25 34.99
N VAL A 239 -5.33 25.56 34.99
CA VAL A 239 -5.85 26.24 33.78
C VAL A 239 -4.66 26.74 32.97
N SER A 240 -4.56 26.22 31.75
CA SER A 240 -3.49 26.51 30.82
C SER A 240 -3.88 27.50 29.74
N GLY A 241 -5.19 27.73 29.54
CA GLY A 241 -5.77 28.71 28.62
C GLY A 241 -7.12 29.25 29.11
N ILE A 242 -7.35 30.56 28.91
CA ILE A 242 -8.62 31.23 29.17
C ILE A 242 -8.95 32.19 28.03
N ASP A 243 -10.18 32.19 27.57
CA ASP A 243 -10.68 33.25 26.71
C ASP A 243 -12.15 33.58 26.93
N VAL A 244 -12.59 34.75 26.48
CA VAL A 244 -13.95 35.25 26.68
C VAL A 244 -14.60 35.56 25.34
N SER A 245 -15.86 35.16 25.20
CA SER A 245 -16.75 35.51 24.09
C SER A 245 -17.83 36.45 24.64
N PRO A 246 -17.64 37.78 24.57
CA PRO A 246 -18.61 38.75 25.07
C PRO A 246 -19.97 38.61 24.39
N GLU A 247 -20.00 38.33 23.09
CA GLU A 247 -21.21 38.22 22.29
C GLU A 247 -22.07 36.98 22.64
N ARG A 248 -21.45 35.91 23.13
CA ARG A 248 -22.15 34.71 23.62
C ARG A 248 -22.34 34.72 25.14
N GLY A 249 -21.71 35.66 25.84
CA GLY A 249 -21.72 35.74 27.31
C GLY A 249 -21.03 34.53 27.95
N LYS A 250 -19.92 34.07 27.38
CA LYS A 250 -19.23 32.84 27.78
C LYS A 250 -17.74 33.05 28.07
N VAL A 251 -17.24 32.31 29.05
CA VAL A 251 -15.81 32.10 29.29
C VAL A 251 -15.48 30.66 28.90
N TYR A 252 -14.37 30.48 28.20
CA TYR A 252 -13.84 29.21 27.75
C TYR A 252 -12.54 28.94 28.47
N LEU A 253 -12.39 27.71 28.96
CA LEU A 253 -11.21 27.26 29.68
C LEU A 253 -10.63 26.03 29.03
N LEU A 254 -9.32 25.96 29.11
CA LEU A 254 -8.58 24.73 28.89
C LEU A 254 -7.95 24.32 30.21
N GLU A 255 -8.46 23.21 30.75
CA GLU A 255 -8.01 22.64 32.01
C GLU A 255 -7.17 21.40 31.77
N GLU A 256 -6.04 21.33 32.44
CA GLU A 256 -5.17 20.16 32.48
C GLU A 256 -5.35 19.45 33.81
N THR A 257 -5.65 18.16 33.76
CA THR A 257 -5.90 17.34 34.96
C THR A 257 -4.63 16.61 35.40
N ALA A 258 -4.62 16.13 36.65
CA ALA A 258 -3.52 15.31 37.16
C ALA A 258 -3.34 13.96 36.42
N THR A 259 -4.34 13.49 35.68
CA THR A 259 -4.24 12.32 34.78
C THR A 259 -3.74 12.69 33.39
N ALA A 260 -3.30 13.94 33.22
CA ALA A 260 -2.83 14.56 31.99
C ALA A 260 -3.92 14.86 30.94
N ASP A 261 -5.15 14.34 31.10
CA ASP A 261 -6.25 14.68 30.21
C ASP A 261 -6.52 16.19 30.15
N SER A 262 -6.66 16.71 28.93
CA SER A 262 -7.04 18.10 28.66
C SER A 262 -8.56 18.19 28.51
N ARG A 263 -9.20 19.04 29.33
CA ARG A 263 -10.64 19.28 29.31
C ARG A 263 -10.92 20.68 28.79
N PHE A 264 -11.67 20.74 27.70
CA PHE A 264 -12.21 21.99 27.20
C PHE A 264 -13.55 22.26 27.89
N LYS A 265 -13.63 23.39 28.61
CA LYS A 265 -14.81 23.78 29.37
C LYS A 265 -15.36 25.12 28.91
N ARG A 266 -16.65 25.30 29.15
CA ARG A 266 -17.38 26.56 28.94
C ARG A 266 -18.21 26.87 30.17
N MET A 267 -18.29 28.16 30.51
CA MET A 267 -19.14 28.67 31.59
C MET A 267 -19.75 30.03 31.20
N ASN A 268 -20.75 30.49 31.94
CA ASN A 268 -21.25 31.86 31.86
C ASN A 268 -20.19 32.86 32.38
N LEU A 269 -20.32 34.15 32.04
CA LEU A 269 -19.41 35.22 32.49
C LEU A 269 -19.28 35.37 34.02
N ASP A 270 -20.21 34.79 34.79
CA ASP A 270 -20.21 34.78 36.26
C ASP A 270 -19.70 33.46 36.87
N GLY A 271 -19.24 32.52 36.03
CA GLY A 271 -18.77 31.21 36.46
C GLY A 271 -19.86 30.14 36.60
N THR A 272 -21.13 30.49 36.37
CA THR A 272 -22.24 29.53 36.46
C THR A 272 -22.39 28.69 35.19
N SER A 273 -23.18 27.61 35.28
CA SER A 273 -23.46 26.71 34.15
C SER A 273 -22.20 26.15 33.49
N THR A 274 -21.19 25.81 34.28
CA THR A 274 -19.97 25.18 33.77
C THR A 274 -20.25 23.80 33.20
N GLU A 275 -19.77 23.56 31.99
CA GLU A 275 -19.88 22.27 31.30
C GLU A 275 -18.55 21.91 30.62
N THR A 276 -18.31 20.62 30.45
CA THR A 276 -17.19 20.10 29.66
C THR A 276 -17.68 19.84 28.25
N LEU A 277 -17.09 20.53 27.28
CA LEU A 277 -17.43 20.45 25.87
C LEU A 277 -16.68 19.31 25.17
N SER A 278 -15.40 19.14 25.52
CA SER A 278 -14.56 18.08 24.97
C SER A 278 -13.56 17.62 26.02
N THR A 279 -13.22 16.34 25.97
CA THR A 279 -12.12 15.76 26.74
C THR A 279 -11.18 15.12 25.75
N VAL A 280 -9.95 15.61 25.69
CA VAL A 280 -8.91 14.96 24.90
C VAL A 280 -8.04 14.16 25.85
N PRO A 281 -8.04 12.82 25.74
CA PRO A 281 -7.19 12.00 26.59
C PRO A 281 -5.72 12.25 26.21
N ASP A 282 -4.90 12.69 27.17
CA ASP A 282 -3.48 12.91 26.90
C ASP A 282 -2.79 11.57 26.73
N ARG A 283 -1.98 11.47 25.67
CA ARG A 283 -1.11 10.32 25.48
C ARG A 283 -0.05 10.37 26.59
N PRO A 284 0.25 9.23 27.24
CA PRO A 284 0.87 9.22 28.55
C PRO A 284 2.14 10.07 28.61
N SER A 285 2.20 10.91 29.65
CA SER A 285 3.29 11.78 30.06
C SER A 285 4.57 10.95 30.32
N GLY A 286 5.28 10.65 29.24
CA GLY A 286 6.52 9.89 29.26
C GLY A 286 7.46 10.45 28.21
N GLY A 287 8.21 11.49 28.57
CA GLY A 287 9.38 12.00 27.84
C GLY A 287 9.23 12.04 26.32
N ILE A 288 8.76 13.19 25.80
CA ILE A 288 8.72 13.45 24.36
C ILE A 288 10.15 13.53 23.84
N SER A 289 10.65 12.39 23.38
CA SER A 289 11.64 12.35 22.32
C SER A 289 10.90 12.72 21.03
N LEU A 290 11.40 13.77 20.39
CA LEU A 290 11.00 14.27 19.08
C LEU A 290 10.82 13.12 18.09
N PHE A 291 9.58 12.84 17.73
CA PHE A 291 9.27 11.92 16.65
C PHE A 291 8.54 12.76 15.59
N PHE A 292 9.36 13.37 14.72
CA PHE A 292 8.93 14.08 13.52
C PHE A 292 8.23 13.07 12.61
N ASP A 293 7.09 13.42 12.00
CA ASP A 293 6.35 12.61 11.03
C ASP A 293 6.18 13.52 9.79
N GLY A 294 7.11 13.40 8.86
CA GLY A 294 7.36 14.33 7.76
C GLY A 294 6.32 14.26 6.66
N ASP A 295 5.63 13.12 6.51
CA ASP A 295 4.59 12.92 5.51
C ASP A 295 3.17 12.75 6.09
N SER A 296 3.06 12.72 7.42
CA SER A 296 1.81 12.71 8.17
C SER A 296 0.97 11.45 7.94
N ASP A 297 1.60 10.29 7.76
CA ASP A 297 0.93 9.00 7.64
C ASP A 297 0.54 8.36 8.99
N GLY A 298 0.97 8.97 10.10
CA GLY A 298 0.69 8.52 11.46
C GLY A 298 1.80 7.65 12.05
N VAL A 299 2.90 7.42 11.34
CA VAL A 299 4.13 6.79 11.81
C VAL A 299 5.27 7.81 11.75
N ALA A 300 5.93 8.06 12.87
CA ALA A 300 7.00 9.05 12.87
C ALA A 300 8.24 8.59 12.11
N ASP A 301 8.95 9.51 11.43
CA ASP A 301 10.16 9.37 10.60
C ASP A 301 11.21 8.38 11.09
N GLN A 302 11.41 8.32 12.41
CA GLN A 302 12.43 7.44 12.99
C GLN A 302 11.95 5.99 13.20
N MET A 303 10.64 5.76 13.10
CA MET A 303 9.96 4.47 13.07
C MET A 303 9.31 4.19 11.71
N ASP A 304 9.42 5.14 10.79
CA ASP A 304 8.93 5.07 9.42
C ASP A 304 10.11 4.78 8.47
N GLU A 305 9.99 3.70 7.70
CA GLU A 305 11.00 3.36 6.69
C GLU A 305 10.85 4.20 5.42
N CYS A 306 9.75 4.95 5.30
CA CYS A 306 9.41 5.83 4.20
C CYS A 306 8.93 7.23 4.63
N PRO A 307 9.78 8.04 5.31
CA PRO A 307 9.40 9.33 5.95
C PRO A 307 8.88 10.48 5.05
N GLY A 308 8.67 10.22 3.76
CA GLY A 308 8.23 11.18 2.77
C GLY A 308 7.11 10.65 1.86
N ASP A 309 6.59 9.45 2.13
CA ASP A 309 5.50 8.81 1.40
C ASP A 309 4.31 8.57 2.33
N SER A 310 3.38 9.54 2.33
CA SER A 310 2.20 9.53 3.19
C SER A 310 1.24 8.35 2.99
N SER A 311 1.48 7.50 1.97
CA SER A 311 0.69 6.33 1.68
C SER A 311 1.30 5.02 2.20
N LYS A 312 2.53 5.07 2.73
CA LYS A 312 3.32 3.91 3.15
C LYS A 312 4.27 4.23 4.29
N SER A 313 4.08 3.56 5.42
CA SER A 313 4.99 3.64 6.58
C SER A 313 6.12 2.58 6.58
N THR A 314 6.12 1.68 5.60
CA THR A 314 7.12 0.60 5.46
C THR A 314 7.59 0.55 4.02
N ALA A 315 8.89 0.37 3.79
CA ALA A 315 9.45 0.36 2.44
C ALA A 315 8.88 -0.76 1.57
N GLY A 316 8.51 -1.90 2.17
CA GLY A 316 7.98 -3.03 1.41
C GLY A 316 8.99 -3.56 0.40
N GLN A 317 8.51 -4.22 -0.65
CA GLN A 317 9.37 -4.75 -1.70
C GLN A 317 9.72 -3.67 -2.75
N CYS A 318 8.81 -2.73 -3.00
CA CYS A 318 8.97 -1.68 -4.01
C CYS A 318 9.68 -0.41 -3.52
N GLY A 319 10.02 -0.35 -2.23
CA GLY A 319 10.45 0.88 -1.59
C GLY A 319 9.33 1.91 -1.45
N CYS A 320 9.73 3.12 -1.13
CA CYS A 320 8.83 4.27 -0.95
C CYS A 320 8.42 4.88 -2.30
N GLY A 321 7.19 5.38 -2.39
CA GLY A 321 6.61 6.07 -3.54
C GLY A 321 5.99 5.16 -4.61
N ASN A 322 6.10 3.84 -4.46
CA ASN A 322 5.60 2.85 -5.41
C ASN A 322 4.54 1.96 -4.74
N ALA A 323 3.47 1.56 -5.43
CA ALA A 323 2.48 0.66 -4.85
C ALA A 323 3.00 -0.78 -4.73
N GLU A 324 2.65 -1.49 -3.66
CA GLU A 324 2.88 -2.95 -3.50
C GLU A 324 1.79 -3.74 -4.26
N THR A 325 1.63 -3.43 -5.54
CA THR A 325 0.71 -4.20 -6.39
C THR A 325 1.35 -5.56 -6.65
N ASP A 326 0.56 -6.62 -6.50
CA ASP A 326 0.92 -8.00 -6.74
C ASP A 326 -0.17 -8.56 -7.67
N SER A 327 0.09 -8.51 -8.97
CA SER A 327 -0.89 -8.70 -10.02
C SER A 327 -1.32 -10.17 -10.16
N ASP A 328 -0.43 -11.12 -9.89
CA ASP A 328 -0.69 -12.56 -9.97
C ASP A 328 -0.89 -13.24 -8.60
N SER A 329 -0.69 -12.50 -7.50
CA SER A 329 -0.91 -12.91 -6.11
C SER A 329 0.04 -13.99 -5.61
N ASP A 330 1.30 -13.96 -6.04
CA ASP A 330 2.35 -14.92 -5.67
C ASP A 330 3.14 -14.53 -4.41
N GLY A 331 2.95 -13.29 -3.94
CA GLY A 331 3.62 -12.72 -2.79
C GLY A 331 4.83 -11.86 -3.13
N THR A 332 5.15 -11.68 -4.41
CA THR A 332 6.19 -10.78 -4.94
C THR A 332 5.52 -9.60 -5.61
N ALA A 333 5.93 -8.39 -5.26
CA ALA A 333 5.31 -7.19 -5.83
C ALA A 333 5.82 -6.94 -7.26
N ASP A 334 4.95 -6.48 -8.15
CA ASP A 334 5.21 -6.26 -9.59
C ASP A 334 6.50 -5.45 -9.86
N CYS A 335 6.83 -4.52 -8.96
CA CYS A 335 8.01 -3.67 -9.06
C CYS A 335 9.36 -4.41 -8.94
N VAL A 336 9.35 -5.59 -8.31
CA VAL A 336 10.51 -6.46 -8.11
C VAL A 336 10.29 -7.85 -8.71
N ASP A 337 9.16 -8.05 -9.38
CA ASP A 337 8.86 -9.26 -10.12
C ASP A 337 9.21 -9.09 -11.60
N ALA A 338 10.07 -9.98 -12.11
CA ALA A 338 10.38 -9.99 -13.54
C ALA A 338 9.31 -10.69 -14.40
N CYS A 339 8.34 -11.31 -13.74
CA CYS A 339 7.25 -12.14 -14.24
C CYS A 339 5.95 -11.85 -13.48
N ASP A 340 5.60 -10.57 -13.35
CA ASP A 340 4.43 -9.99 -12.65
C ASP A 340 3.04 -10.57 -12.99
N GLU A 341 2.94 -11.50 -13.94
CA GLU A 341 1.69 -12.15 -14.38
C GLU A 341 1.77 -13.69 -14.28
N ASP A 342 2.84 -14.26 -13.71
CA ASP A 342 3.05 -15.70 -13.51
C ASP A 342 3.36 -16.07 -12.05
N ALA A 343 2.30 -16.42 -11.31
CA ALA A 343 2.40 -16.72 -9.89
C ALA A 343 3.20 -17.97 -9.51
N THR A 344 3.80 -18.65 -10.47
CA THR A 344 4.70 -19.78 -10.22
C THR A 344 6.18 -19.39 -10.31
N LYS A 345 6.48 -18.15 -10.70
CA LYS A 345 7.83 -17.74 -11.08
C LYS A 345 8.01 -16.23 -10.88
N THR A 346 8.93 -15.85 -9.99
CA THR A 346 9.27 -14.45 -9.72
C THR A 346 10.49 -13.94 -10.53
N SER A 347 11.11 -14.85 -11.27
CA SER A 347 12.24 -14.55 -12.15
C SER A 347 12.06 -15.25 -13.48
N ALA A 348 12.33 -14.54 -14.58
CA ALA A 348 12.17 -15.07 -15.92
C ALA A 348 12.97 -16.36 -16.15
N GLY A 349 14.12 -16.53 -15.50
CA GLY A 349 14.94 -17.72 -15.69
C GLY A 349 15.41 -17.87 -17.14
N ILE A 350 15.66 -19.10 -17.56
CA ILE A 350 16.16 -19.43 -18.91
C ILE A 350 15.00 -19.57 -19.90
N CYS A 351 13.89 -20.13 -19.43
CA CYS A 351 12.68 -20.38 -20.22
C CYS A 351 11.74 -19.17 -20.35
N GLY A 352 12.04 -18.07 -19.66
CA GLY A 352 11.12 -16.94 -19.55
C GLY A 352 9.99 -17.18 -18.54
N CYS A 353 9.05 -16.24 -18.48
CA CYS A 353 7.85 -16.32 -17.65
C CYS A 353 6.80 -17.26 -18.27
N GLY A 354 6.01 -17.93 -17.44
CA GLY A 354 4.95 -18.87 -17.82
C GLY A 354 5.42 -20.29 -18.12
N VAL A 355 6.74 -20.55 -18.08
CA VAL A 355 7.36 -21.83 -18.41
C VAL A 355 8.39 -22.19 -17.34
N ALA A 356 8.26 -23.36 -16.72
CA ALA A 356 9.19 -23.83 -15.70
C ALA A 356 10.59 -24.10 -16.28
N ASP A 357 11.65 -23.72 -15.55
CA ASP A 357 13.04 -24.11 -15.87
C ASP A 357 13.34 -25.55 -15.41
N THR A 358 12.38 -26.46 -15.61
CA THR A 358 12.59 -27.87 -15.30
C THR A 358 13.64 -28.42 -16.24
N ASP A 359 14.60 -29.14 -15.69
CA ASP A 359 15.57 -29.94 -16.42
C ASP A 359 15.29 -31.39 -15.99
N THR A 360 14.59 -32.12 -16.85
CA THR A 360 14.02 -33.43 -16.51
C THR A 360 15.09 -34.53 -16.43
N ASP A 361 16.16 -34.45 -17.22
CA ASP A 361 17.23 -35.44 -17.28
C ASP A 361 18.55 -35.00 -16.64
N LEU A 362 18.63 -33.74 -16.20
CA LEU A 362 19.72 -33.14 -15.45
C LEU A 362 21.01 -32.95 -16.25
N ASP A 363 20.92 -32.68 -17.55
CA ASP A 363 22.07 -32.42 -18.42
C ASP A 363 22.58 -30.96 -18.38
N GLY A 364 21.82 -30.08 -17.72
CA GLY A 364 22.11 -28.66 -17.59
C GLY A 364 21.36 -27.76 -18.58
N THR A 365 20.56 -28.32 -19.48
CA THR A 365 19.69 -27.61 -20.42
C THR A 365 18.24 -27.77 -20.00
N PRO A 366 17.53 -26.68 -19.67
CA PRO A 366 16.12 -26.77 -19.29
C PRO A 366 15.26 -27.28 -20.45
N ASP A 367 14.22 -28.06 -20.13
CA ASP A 367 13.29 -28.72 -21.06
C ASP A 367 12.74 -27.78 -22.16
N CYS A 368 12.58 -26.49 -21.86
CA CYS A 368 12.07 -25.49 -22.81
C CYS A 368 13.05 -25.18 -23.96
N ASN A 369 14.35 -25.40 -23.73
CA ASN A 369 15.44 -25.15 -24.66
C ASN A 369 16.13 -26.47 -25.04
N ASP A 370 15.53 -27.60 -24.68
CA ASP A 370 16.04 -28.94 -24.93
C ASP A 370 15.09 -29.69 -25.87
N GLU A 371 15.56 -30.02 -27.07
CA GLU A 371 14.78 -30.80 -28.03
C GLU A 371 14.68 -32.29 -27.63
N CYS A 372 15.51 -32.70 -26.67
CA CYS A 372 15.69 -34.05 -26.16
C CYS A 372 15.60 -34.12 -24.64
N SER A 373 14.61 -33.44 -24.05
CA SER A 373 14.34 -33.24 -22.62
C SER A 373 14.25 -34.46 -21.68
N THR A 374 14.65 -35.66 -22.11
CA THR A 374 14.71 -36.88 -21.29
C THR A 374 15.99 -37.69 -21.54
N ASP A 375 16.88 -37.21 -22.41
CA ASP A 375 18.15 -37.83 -22.79
C ASP A 375 19.32 -36.95 -22.36
N SER A 376 19.90 -37.28 -21.20
CA SER A 376 20.94 -36.45 -20.58
C SER A 376 22.27 -36.36 -21.34
N GLU A 377 22.41 -37.08 -22.45
CA GLU A 377 23.61 -37.06 -23.29
C GLU A 377 23.42 -36.19 -24.55
N LYS A 378 22.21 -35.65 -24.79
CA LYS A 378 21.89 -34.84 -25.97
C LYS A 378 20.86 -33.75 -25.68
N THR A 379 21.16 -32.55 -26.14
CA THR A 379 20.25 -31.38 -26.08
C THR A 379 19.57 -31.03 -27.41
N GLU A 380 20.08 -31.58 -28.52
CA GLU A 380 19.56 -31.37 -29.87
C GLU A 380 19.08 -32.71 -30.46
N MET A 381 18.01 -32.68 -31.26
CA MET A 381 17.40 -33.90 -31.80
C MET A 381 18.35 -34.75 -32.66
N GLY A 382 19.35 -34.14 -33.29
CA GLY A 382 20.31 -34.86 -34.15
C GLY A 382 19.63 -35.58 -35.33
N PHE A 383 20.37 -36.46 -36.00
CA PHE A 383 19.82 -37.27 -37.10
C PHE A 383 19.14 -38.53 -36.57
N CYS A 384 19.64 -39.09 -35.47
CA CYS A 384 19.13 -40.31 -34.86
C CYS A 384 17.94 -40.10 -33.91
N GLY A 385 17.61 -38.85 -33.60
CA GLY A 385 16.71 -38.53 -32.50
C GLY A 385 17.41 -38.64 -31.14
N CYS A 386 16.58 -38.54 -30.09
CA CYS A 386 17.01 -38.64 -28.70
C CYS A 386 17.16 -40.12 -28.27
N GLY A 387 18.12 -40.39 -27.40
CA GLY A 387 18.42 -41.69 -26.77
C GLY A 387 19.32 -42.60 -27.60
N VAL A 388 19.78 -42.15 -28.76
CA VAL A 388 20.58 -42.95 -29.71
C VAL A 388 21.82 -42.16 -30.12
N LEU A 389 23.02 -42.68 -29.90
CA LEU A 389 24.26 -41.99 -30.26
C LEU A 389 24.36 -41.74 -31.77
N GLU A 390 24.93 -40.61 -32.17
CA GLU A 390 25.28 -40.29 -33.57
C GLU A 390 26.58 -41.02 -33.98
N THR A 391 26.70 -42.30 -33.64
CA THR A 391 27.83 -43.11 -34.05
C THR A 391 27.74 -43.31 -35.56
N ASP A 392 28.85 -43.07 -36.24
CA ASP A 392 29.05 -43.34 -37.65
C ASP A 392 30.23 -44.31 -37.73
N THR A 393 29.91 -45.61 -37.78
CA THR A 393 30.86 -46.70 -37.57
C THR A 393 31.87 -46.81 -38.73
N ASP A 394 31.49 -46.44 -39.95
CA ASP A 394 32.35 -46.48 -41.13
C ASP A 394 32.80 -45.11 -41.66
N SER A 395 32.31 -44.03 -41.05
CA SER A 395 32.67 -42.64 -41.32
C SER A 395 32.27 -42.14 -42.71
N ASP A 396 31.13 -42.62 -43.23
CA ASP A 396 30.59 -42.21 -44.53
C ASP A 396 29.76 -40.91 -44.49
N GLY A 397 29.44 -40.44 -43.29
CA GLY A 397 28.66 -39.24 -43.02
C GLY A 397 27.20 -39.51 -42.68
N THR A 398 26.76 -40.78 -42.68
CA THR A 398 25.44 -41.23 -42.26
C THR A 398 25.56 -41.99 -40.94
N PRO A 399 24.91 -41.52 -39.86
CA PRO A 399 25.00 -42.22 -38.59
C PRO A 399 24.26 -43.57 -38.64
N ASP A 400 24.76 -44.55 -37.90
CA ASP A 400 24.34 -45.95 -37.88
C ASP A 400 22.80 -46.11 -37.77
N CYS A 401 22.14 -45.25 -37.01
CA CYS A 401 20.68 -45.27 -36.81
C CYS A 401 19.85 -45.06 -38.10
N ASN A 402 20.44 -44.37 -39.10
CA ASN A 402 19.85 -44.05 -40.38
C ASN A 402 20.60 -44.75 -41.53
N ASP A 403 21.57 -45.60 -41.19
CA ASP A 403 22.38 -46.33 -42.13
C ASP A 403 21.99 -47.81 -42.06
N LEU A 404 21.39 -48.32 -43.14
CA LEU A 404 21.07 -49.74 -43.23
C LEU A 404 22.32 -50.61 -43.49
N CYS A 405 23.47 -49.97 -43.69
CA CYS A 405 24.74 -50.54 -44.05
C CYS A 405 25.89 -50.01 -43.17
N GLU A 406 25.67 -49.94 -41.84
CA GLU A 406 26.53 -49.39 -40.76
C GLU A 406 28.06 -49.65 -40.82
N THR A 407 28.57 -50.52 -41.70
CA THR A 407 30.00 -50.84 -41.84
C THR A 407 30.54 -50.72 -43.28
N ASP A 408 29.72 -50.30 -44.26
CA ASP A 408 30.10 -50.08 -45.65
C ASP A 408 30.13 -48.59 -46.04
N PRO A 409 31.31 -47.95 -46.07
CA PRO A 409 31.42 -46.50 -46.23
C PRO A 409 31.11 -45.99 -47.66
N ASN A 410 30.60 -46.86 -48.53
CA ASN A 410 30.18 -46.50 -49.89
C ASN A 410 28.66 -46.60 -50.07
N LYS A 411 27.91 -47.01 -49.04
CA LYS A 411 26.46 -47.22 -49.12
C LYS A 411 25.77 -46.96 -47.79
N THR A 412 24.68 -46.21 -47.86
CA THR A 412 23.81 -45.90 -46.71
C THR A 412 22.49 -46.69 -46.71
N GLU A 413 22.20 -47.39 -47.80
CA GLU A 413 21.02 -48.23 -48.00
C GLU A 413 21.48 -49.59 -48.55
N GLU A 414 20.79 -50.68 -48.19
CA GLU A 414 21.14 -52.03 -48.63
C GLU A 414 21.20 -52.16 -50.17
N GLY A 415 20.47 -51.33 -50.90
CA GLY A 415 20.40 -51.41 -52.36
C GLY A 415 19.90 -52.78 -52.82
N LEU A 416 20.30 -53.20 -54.01
CA LEU A 416 19.91 -54.50 -54.57
C LEU A 416 20.89 -55.61 -54.15
N CYS A 417 22.16 -55.25 -53.93
CA CYS A 417 23.23 -56.18 -53.58
C CYS A 417 23.45 -56.42 -52.08
N GLY A 418 22.71 -55.73 -51.23
CA GLY A 418 23.08 -55.59 -49.82
C GLY A 418 24.31 -54.69 -49.62
N CYS A 419 24.77 -54.65 -48.38
CA CYS A 419 25.93 -53.87 -47.94
C CYS A 419 27.26 -54.56 -48.29
N GLY A 420 28.31 -53.78 -48.51
CA GLY A 420 29.68 -54.22 -48.81
C GLY A 420 29.96 -54.56 -50.28
N THR A 421 28.94 -54.50 -51.15
CA THR A 421 29.04 -54.88 -52.57
C THR A 421 28.36 -53.83 -53.47
N PRO A 422 29.05 -53.12 -54.38
CA PRO A 422 28.46 -52.07 -55.21
C PRO A 422 27.27 -52.54 -56.06
N ASP A 423 26.21 -51.74 -56.18
CA ASP A 423 25.08 -51.97 -57.11
C ASP A 423 25.44 -51.61 -58.57
N THR A 424 26.69 -51.85 -58.95
CA THR A 424 27.13 -51.60 -60.32
C THR A 424 26.43 -52.59 -61.23
N ASP A 425 25.79 -52.06 -62.26
CA ASP A 425 25.25 -52.81 -63.40
C ASP A 425 26.22 -52.57 -64.55
N SER A 426 27.25 -53.43 -64.64
CA SER A 426 28.37 -53.23 -65.55
C SER A 426 27.96 -53.38 -67.02
N ASP A 427 26.89 -54.12 -67.30
CA ASP A 427 26.40 -54.39 -68.65
C ASP A 427 25.12 -53.58 -69.02
N GLN A 428 24.60 -52.79 -68.06
CA GLN A 428 23.42 -51.92 -68.18
C GLN A 428 22.14 -52.68 -68.52
N ASN A 429 22.02 -53.94 -68.06
CA ASN A 429 20.86 -54.77 -68.36
C ASN A 429 19.68 -54.57 -67.39
N GLY A 430 19.86 -53.78 -66.34
CA GLY A 430 18.87 -53.46 -65.31
C GLY A 430 18.94 -54.36 -64.07
N THR A 431 19.85 -55.33 -64.01
CA THR A 431 20.13 -56.18 -62.86
C THR A 431 21.57 -55.90 -62.39
N PRO A 432 21.79 -55.50 -61.13
CA PRO A 432 23.15 -55.26 -60.67
C PRO A 432 23.95 -56.56 -60.55
N ASP A 433 25.27 -56.44 -60.74
CA ASP A 433 26.23 -57.54 -60.90
C ASP A 433 26.17 -58.61 -59.79
N CYS A 434 25.73 -58.24 -58.58
CA CYS A 434 25.55 -59.13 -57.43
C CYS A 434 24.30 -60.04 -57.50
N ASN A 435 23.25 -59.57 -58.18
CA ASN A 435 21.94 -60.19 -58.32
C ASN A 435 21.75 -60.80 -59.69
N GLU A 436 22.75 -60.66 -60.55
CA GLU A 436 23.08 -61.53 -61.67
C GLU A 436 23.37 -62.94 -61.15
N THR A 437 22.34 -63.58 -60.59
CA THR A 437 22.27 -65.02 -60.60
C THR A 437 22.04 -65.40 -62.05
N SER A 438 23.06 -66.00 -62.65
CA SER A 438 22.91 -66.71 -63.90
C SER A 438 21.69 -67.66 -63.79
N GLY A 439 20.55 -67.23 -64.34
CA GLY A 439 19.31 -68.00 -64.43
C GLY A 439 18.14 -67.44 -63.61
N GLY A 440 17.26 -66.68 -64.27
CA GLY A 440 16.07 -66.10 -63.66
C GLY A 440 14.90 -67.06 -63.39
N PHE A 441 13.96 -66.58 -62.57
CA PHE A 441 12.52 -66.88 -62.54
C PHE A 441 11.80 -65.76 -61.73
N PRO A 442 10.51 -65.49 -61.95
CA PRO A 442 9.81 -64.30 -61.48
C PRO A 442 9.40 -64.39 -59.99
N ALA A 443 9.30 -63.23 -59.35
CA ALA A 443 8.86 -63.06 -57.96
C ALA A 443 7.42 -63.58 -57.71
N PRO A 444 7.14 -64.16 -56.52
CA PRO A 444 5.79 -64.59 -56.14
C PRO A 444 4.94 -63.39 -55.68
N PRO A 445 3.59 -63.47 -55.78
CA PRO A 445 2.70 -62.46 -55.21
C PRO A 445 2.64 -62.56 -53.68
N ALA A 446 2.37 -61.43 -53.03
CA ALA A 446 2.21 -61.27 -51.59
C ALA A 446 1.44 -62.44 -50.96
N THR A 447 2.02 -63.04 -49.93
CA THR A 447 1.48 -64.26 -49.35
C THR A 447 0.27 -63.96 -48.46
N GLN A 448 -0.68 -64.90 -48.42
CA GLN A 448 -1.90 -64.85 -47.60
C GLN A 448 -1.63 -64.60 -46.10
N SER A 449 -0.41 -64.85 -45.64
CA SER A 449 0.06 -64.61 -44.27
C SER A 449 0.14 -63.12 -43.92
N GLU A 450 0.73 -62.32 -44.81
CA GLU A 450 1.00 -60.89 -44.58
C GLU A 450 -0.30 -60.07 -44.50
N LEU A 451 -1.34 -60.57 -45.16
CA LEU A 451 -2.68 -59.98 -45.14
C LEU A 451 -3.45 -60.34 -43.86
N ILE A 452 -3.28 -61.56 -43.34
CA ILE A 452 -3.86 -61.98 -42.05
C ILE A 452 -3.27 -61.11 -40.93
N ASP A 453 -1.96 -60.87 -40.97
CA ASP A 453 -1.27 -60.05 -39.96
C ASP A 453 -1.76 -58.58 -39.98
N GLN A 454 -2.00 -58.01 -41.17
CA GLN A 454 -2.58 -56.66 -41.28
C GLN A 454 -4.03 -56.60 -40.76
N ILE A 455 -4.84 -57.64 -40.98
CA ILE A 455 -6.21 -57.71 -40.46
C ILE A 455 -6.19 -57.86 -38.92
N GLU A 456 -5.26 -58.64 -38.37
CA GLU A 456 -5.08 -58.83 -36.92
C GLU A 456 -4.69 -57.50 -36.22
N LEU A 457 -3.75 -56.75 -36.80
CA LEU A 457 -3.33 -55.42 -36.34
C LEU A 457 -4.48 -54.40 -36.33
N ILE A 458 -5.35 -54.46 -37.34
CA ILE A 458 -6.55 -53.62 -37.44
C ILE A 458 -7.59 -54.03 -36.39
N LYS A 459 -7.80 -55.34 -36.15
CA LYS A 459 -8.66 -55.85 -35.07
C LYS A 459 -8.19 -55.37 -33.70
N GLN A 460 -6.88 -55.41 -33.45
CA GLN A 460 -6.27 -54.95 -32.21
C GLN A 460 -6.40 -53.43 -32.03
N SER A 461 -6.22 -52.66 -33.10
CA SER A 461 -6.41 -51.20 -33.06
C SER A 461 -7.87 -50.81 -32.81
N LEU A 462 -8.83 -51.57 -33.33
CA LEU A 462 -10.27 -51.35 -33.12
C LEU A 462 -10.74 -51.74 -31.71
N SER A 463 -10.17 -52.78 -31.10
CA SER A 463 -10.54 -53.21 -29.74
C SER A 463 -10.07 -52.23 -28.66
N ASN A 464 -8.98 -51.49 -28.94
CA ASN A 464 -8.41 -50.48 -28.04
C ASN A 464 -9.20 -49.15 -28.02
N LEU A 465 -10.12 -48.94 -28.95
CA LEU A 465 -10.96 -47.73 -28.99
C LEU A 465 -12.02 -47.75 -27.89
N LYS A 466 -11.78 -47.00 -26.81
CA LYS A 466 -12.75 -46.80 -25.72
C LYS A 466 -13.56 -45.50 -25.93
N PRO A 467 -14.86 -45.50 -25.62
CA PRO A 467 -15.65 -44.27 -25.73
C PRO A 467 -15.25 -43.24 -24.65
N SER A 468 -14.68 -42.09 -25.04
CA SER A 468 -14.34 -41.00 -24.12
C SER A 468 -15.54 -40.08 -23.82
N GLU A 469 -15.42 -39.20 -22.83
CA GLU A 469 -16.33 -38.07 -22.57
C GLU A 469 -15.65 -36.73 -22.90
N ASN A 470 -14.34 -36.76 -23.19
CA ASN A 470 -13.51 -35.61 -23.53
C ASN A 470 -13.54 -35.32 -25.04
N VAL A 471 -13.77 -34.06 -25.41
CA VAL A 471 -13.95 -33.61 -26.81
C VAL A 471 -12.66 -33.67 -27.62
N GLU A 472 -11.50 -33.39 -27.02
CA GLU A 472 -10.20 -33.44 -27.70
C GLU A 472 -9.75 -34.87 -27.95
N GLU A 473 -9.89 -35.74 -26.95
CA GLU A 473 -9.61 -37.17 -27.08
C GLU A 473 -10.51 -37.81 -28.15
N HIS A 474 -11.75 -37.34 -28.27
CA HIS A 474 -12.64 -37.72 -29.38
C HIS A 474 -12.18 -37.25 -30.75
N HIS A 475 -11.53 -36.09 -30.86
CA HIS A 475 -11.01 -35.57 -32.13
C HIS A 475 -9.81 -36.40 -32.61
N THR A 476 -8.91 -36.77 -31.69
CA THR A 476 -7.76 -37.65 -31.95
C THR A 476 -8.21 -39.06 -32.34
N GLN A 477 -9.14 -39.65 -31.57
CA GLN A 477 -9.74 -40.95 -31.91
C GLN A 477 -10.42 -40.93 -33.28
N ARG A 478 -11.03 -39.81 -33.69
CA ARG A 478 -11.66 -39.66 -35.02
C ARG A 478 -10.64 -39.58 -36.16
N LYS A 479 -9.45 -39.02 -35.91
CA LYS A 479 -8.37 -38.93 -36.90
C LYS A 479 -7.76 -40.31 -37.16
N GLU A 480 -7.46 -41.06 -36.09
CA GLU A 480 -6.97 -42.44 -36.18
C GLU A 480 -7.97 -43.37 -36.87
N LEU A 481 -9.25 -43.24 -36.52
CA LEU A 481 -10.30 -44.06 -37.09
C LEU A 481 -10.53 -43.80 -38.60
N ARG A 482 -10.22 -42.59 -39.09
CA ARG A 482 -10.22 -42.28 -40.53
C ARG A 482 -9.00 -42.85 -41.24
N LYS A 483 -7.83 -42.87 -40.58
CA LYS A 483 -6.60 -43.46 -41.10
C LYS A 483 -6.78 -44.96 -41.32
N LEU A 484 -7.30 -45.66 -40.30
CA LEU A 484 -7.68 -47.08 -40.36
C LEU A 484 -8.71 -47.37 -41.46
N MET A 485 -9.72 -46.51 -41.63
CA MET A 485 -10.71 -46.65 -42.72
C MET A 485 -10.10 -46.61 -44.12
N ASN A 486 -9.08 -45.78 -44.33
CA ASN A 486 -8.40 -45.65 -45.62
C ASN A 486 -7.48 -46.85 -45.87
N GLN A 487 -6.79 -47.34 -44.84
CA GLN A 487 -5.97 -48.55 -44.93
C GLN A 487 -6.82 -49.78 -45.30
N ILE A 488 -7.98 -49.96 -44.65
CA ILE A 488 -8.93 -51.04 -44.99
C ILE A 488 -9.46 -50.90 -46.42
N ALA A 489 -9.72 -49.67 -46.88
CA ALA A 489 -10.22 -49.42 -48.23
C ALA A 489 -9.20 -49.76 -49.32
N ASN A 490 -7.93 -49.45 -49.07
CA ASN A 490 -6.82 -49.72 -49.99
C ASN A 490 -6.54 -51.23 -50.05
N ALA A 491 -6.44 -51.90 -48.90
CA ALA A 491 -6.25 -53.35 -48.83
C ALA A 491 -7.39 -54.11 -49.54
N ALA A 492 -8.65 -53.67 -49.39
CA ALA A 492 -9.78 -54.28 -50.08
C ALA A 492 -9.76 -54.06 -51.61
N SER A 493 -9.19 -52.94 -52.08
CA SER A 493 -9.05 -52.62 -53.50
C SER A 493 -7.96 -53.44 -54.18
N GLU A 494 -6.86 -53.75 -53.48
CA GLU A 494 -5.75 -54.55 -53.98
C GLU A 494 -6.12 -56.04 -54.17
N LEU A 495 -7.12 -56.53 -53.43
CA LEU A 495 -7.53 -57.94 -53.42
C LEU A 495 -8.72 -58.28 -54.35
N GLY A 496 -9.34 -57.29 -55.00
CA GLY A 496 -10.48 -57.53 -55.90
C GLY A 496 -11.72 -58.15 -55.22
N LEU A 497 -11.89 -57.96 -53.91
CA LEU A 497 -12.97 -58.58 -53.12
C LEU A 497 -14.35 -58.13 -53.61
N SER A 498 -15.26 -59.08 -53.87
CA SER A 498 -16.64 -58.78 -54.28
C SER A 498 -17.66 -59.58 -53.46
N GLY A 499 -18.67 -58.89 -52.93
CA GLY A 499 -19.80 -59.53 -52.25
C GLY A 499 -19.88 -59.25 -50.75
N LYS A 500 -19.80 -60.29 -49.91
CA LYS A 500 -20.11 -60.20 -48.48
C LYS A 500 -19.06 -59.40 -47.70
N GLU A 501 -17.78 -59.42 -48.10
CA GLU A 501 -16.71 -58.63 -47.46
C GLU A 501 -16.91 -57.13 -47.67
N THR A 502 -17.26 -56.69 -48.89
CA THR A 502 -17.62 -55.29 -49.17
C THR A 502 -18.79 -54.79 -48.31
N LYS A 503 -19.75 -55.67 -48.00
CA LYS A 503 -20.87 -55.36 -47.12
C LYS A 503 -20.45 -55.13 -45.67
N ALA A 504 -19.44 -55.86 -45.18
CA ALA A 504 -18.90 -55.67 -43.83
C ALA A 504 -18.14 -54.35 -43.71
N ILE A 505 -17.34 -54.01 -44.74
CA ILE A 505 -16.63 -52.72 -44.83
C ILE A 505 -17.63 -51.56 -44.90
N ASP A 506 -18.69 -51.68 -45.70
CA ASP A 506 -19.72 -50.64 -45.78
C ASP A 506 -20.55 -50.52 -44.48
N LEU A 507 -20.84 -51.63 -43.80
CA LEU A 507 -21.48 -51.59 -42.48
C LEU A 507 -20.60 -50.91 -41.43
N ALA A 508 -19.29 -51.16 -41.46
CA ALA A 508 -18.31 -50.53 -40.59
C ALA A 508 -18.20 -49.02 -40.87
N ARG A 509 -18.17 -48.62 -42.15
CA ARG A 509 -18.22 -47.20 -42.57
C ARG A 509 -19.50 -46.50 -42.09
N GLU A 510 -20.64 -47.15 -42.21
CA GLU A 510 -21.95 -46.63 -41.77
C GLU A 510 -22.04 -46.54 -40.23
N ALA A 511 -21.44 -47.49 -39.50
CA ALA A 511 -21.32 -47.48 -38.05
C ALA A 511 -20.50 -46.27 -37.57
N LEU A 512 -19.36 -46.03 -38.21
CA LEU A 512 -18.43 -44.95 -37.93
C LEU A 512 -19.01 -43.59 -38.21
N ARG A 513 -19.68 -43.41 -39.37
CA ARG A 513 -20.37 -42.17 -39.70
C ARG A 513 -21.43 -41.83 -38.65
N ARG A 514 -22.15 -42.83 -38.15
CA ARG A 514 -23.15 -42.65 -37.07
C ARG A 514 -22.49 -42.33 -35.72
N ALA A 515 -21.38 -42.95 -35.37
CA ALA A 515 -20.61 -42.64 -34.17
C ALA A 515 -20.12 -41.18 -34.17
N ILE A 516 -19.55 -40.73 -35.30
CA ILE A 516 -19.08 -39.36 -35.50
C ILE A 516 -20.24 -38.35 -35.46
N HIS A 517 -21.38 -38.65 -36.08
CA HIS A 517 -22.56 -37.77 -36.07
C HIS A 517 -23.19 -37.65 -34.67
N SER A 518 -23.24 -38.76 -33.92
CA SER A 518 -23.74 -38.77 -32.53
C SER A 518 -22.84 -37.96 -31.58
N ALA A 519 -21.51 -37.97 -31.79
CA ALA A 519 -20.57 -37.16 -31.00
C ALA A 519 -20.77 -35.66 -31.20
N ARG A 520 -21.05 -35.23 -32.44
CA ARG A 520 -21.34 -33.82 -32.79
C ARG A 520 -22.56 -33.26 -32.05
N LYS A 521 -23.62 -34.07 -31.87
CA LYS A 521 -24.85 -33.68 -31.17
C LYS A 521 -24.71 -33.51 -29.66
N VAL A 522 -23.68 -34.09 -29.04
CA VAL A 522 -23.42 -33.98 -27.59
C VAL A 522 -22.82 -32.60 -27.26
N VAL A 523 -22.08 -31.99 -28.19
CA VAL A 523 -21.45 -30.67 -27.99
C VAL A 523 -22.49 -29.53 -27.90
N GLU A 524 -23.64 -29.66 -28.55
CA GLU A 524 -24.64 -28.58 -28.69
C GLU A 524 -25.73 -28.48 -27.60
N ARG A 525 -25.73 -29.29 -26.52
CA ARG A 525 -26.83 -29.31 -25.52
C ARG A 525 -26.38 -29.24 -24.07
N SER A 526 -27.28 -28.91 -23.13
CA SER A 526 -26.95 -28.71 -21.70
C SER A 526 -26.41 -29.96 -20.99
N THR A 527 -25.63 -29.75 -19.93
CA THR A 527 -24.75 -30.72 -19.25
C THR A 527 -25.43 -32.01 -18.79
N ARG A 528 -26.71 -31.98 -18.40
CA ARG A 528 -27.44 -33.18 -17.94
C ARG A 528 -27.89 -34.09 -19.09
N ASP A 529 -28.22 -33.50 -20.24
CA ASP A 529 -28.56 -34.24 -21.45
C ASP A 529 -27.33 -34.80 -22.16
N ARG A 530 -26.17 -34.12 -22.04
CA ARG A 530 -24.87 -34.62 -22.53
C ARG A 530 -24.54 -36.00 -21.95
N ARG A 531 -24.67 -36.18 -20.64
CA ARG A 531 -24.33 -37.44 -19.95
C ARG A 531 -25.25 -38.61 -20.33
N LYS A 532 -26.57 -38.38 -20.43
CA LYS A 532 -27.53 -39.42 -20.87
C LYS A 532 -27.32 -39.82 -22.34
N LEU A 533 -27.08 -38.84 -23.21
CA LEU A 533 -26.85 -39.09 -24.63
C LEU A 533 -25.49 -39.75 -24.89
N ALA A 534 -24.43 -39.32 -24.18
CA ALA A 534 -23.11 -39.96 -24.22
C ALA A 534 -23.23 -41.42 -23.82
N ARG A 535 -23.85 -41.75 -22.68
CA ARG A 535 -24.01 -43.14 -22.22
C ARG A 535 -24.78 -44.02 -23.21
N LYS A 536 -25.84 -43.49 -23.84
CA LYS A 536 -26.59 -44.19 -24.89
C LYS A 536 -25.76 -44.40 -26.17
N ASN A 537 -24.93 -43.44 -26.54
CA ASN A 537 -24.05 -43.53 -27.70
C ASN A 537 -22.88 -44.49 -27.47
N ARG A 538 -22.25 -44.49 -26.28
CA ARG A 538 -21.21 -45.46 -25.90
C ARG A 538 -21.66 -46.91 -26.10
N SER A 539 -22.86 -47.22 -25.60
CA SER A 539 -23.45 -48.55 -25.74
C SER A 539 -23.66 -48.96 -27.20
N ARG A 540 -24.17 -48.05 -28.04
CA ARG A 540 -24.41 -48.35 -29.47
C ARG A 540 -23.13 -48.52 -30.27
N VAL A 541 -22.10 -47.71 -29.99
CA VAL A 541 -20.78 -47.82 -30.65
C VAL A 541 -20.11 -49.14 -30.27
N ALA A 542 -20.11 -49.51 -28.99
CA ALA A 542 -19.57 -50.79 -28.54
C ALA A 542 -20.29 -51.99 -29.19
N THR A 543 -21.62 -51.96 -29.30
CA THR A 543 -22.39 -53.02 -29.98
C THR A 543 -22.06 -53.11 -31.48
N LEU A 544 -21.78 -51.99 -32.14
CA LEU A 544 -21.41 -51.97 -33.56
C LEU A 544 -19.97 -52.45 -33.79
N ILE A 545 -19.02 -52.06 -32.94
CA ILE A 545 -17.64 -52.58 -32.98
C ILE A 545 -17.65 -54.09 -32.81
N ALA A 546 -18.39 -54.60 -31.81
CA ALA A 546 -18.53 -56.04 -31.60
C ALA A 546 -19.13 -56.77 -32.82
N LYS A 547 -20.10 -56.14 -33.51
CA LYS A 547 -20.71 -56.71 -34.72
C LYS A 547 -19.75 -56.73 -35.92
N VAL A 548 -18.91 -55.70 -36.08
CA VAL A 548 -17.88 -55.65 -37.13
C VAL A 548 -16.80 -56.70 -36.87
N LEU A 549 -16.29 -56.80 -35.63
CA LEU A 549 -15.34 -57.84 -35.24
C LEU A 549 -15.90 -59.24 -35.53
N SER A 550 -17.17 -59.49 -35.19
CA SER A 550 -17.82 -60.79 -35.47
C SER A 550 -17.97 -61.12 -36.96
N MET A 551 -18.02 -60.11 -37.85
CA MET A 551 -18.08 -60.33 -39.30
C MET A 551 -16.69 -60.58 -39.89
N LEU A 552 -15.65 -60.00 -39.28
CA LEU A 552 -14.24 -60.22 -39.65
C LEU A 552 -13.72 -61.58 -39.16
N ASP A 553 -14.41 -62.23 -38.22
CA ASP A 553 -14.07 -63.58 -37.75
C ASP A 553 -14.73 -64.71 -38.56
N THR A 554 -15.67 -64.43 -39.47
CA THR A 554 -16.43 -65.47 -40.20
C THR A 554 -15.81 -65.95 -41.53
N ASN A 555 -14.58 -65.54 -41.87
CA ASN A 555 -13.86 -66.06 -43.03
C ASN A 555 -12.64 -66.89 -42.57
N GLU A 556 -12.85 -68.21 -42.45
CA GLU A 556 -11.85 -69.19 -42.92
C GLU A 556 -11.85 -69.20 -44.45
#